data_AF-A0A8H6DZS3-F1
#
_entry.id   AF-A0A8H6DZS3-F1
#
_cell.length_a   1.000
_cell.length_b   1.000
_cell.length_c   1.000
_cell.angle_alpha   90.00
_cell.angle_beta   90.00
_cell.angle_gamma   90.00
#
_symmetry.space_group_name_H-M   'P 1'
#
loop_
_entity.id
_entity.type
_entity.pdbx_description
1 polymer ?
#
loop_
_entity_poly.entity_id
_entity_poly.type
_entity_poly.pdbx_seq_one_letter_code
_entity_poly.pdbx_strand_id
1 'polypeptide(L)'
;MNSRPSRHLYEAHDRNWDLHVTSSCHRVKLYSVNTTKPETARRLKQFEEHKTSINPITRPVPFDLETEEEYLEEMRKRGGRDPEE
;
A
#
# COMPACT_ATOMS: atom_id res chain seq x y z
N MET A 1 1.20 20.96 37.89
CA MET A 1 0.16 20.47 36.95
C MET A 1 0.76 20.50 35.54
N ASN A 2 1.36 19.40 35.09
CA ASN A 2 1.93 19.29 33.74
C ASN A 2 1.08 18.33 32.94
N SER A 3 0.11 18.86 32.20
CA SER A 3 -0.72 18.10 31.25
C SER A 3 0.16 17.67 30.07
N ARG A 4 0.52 16.38 30.03
CA ARG A 4 1.14 15.78 28.84
C ARG A 4 0.07 15.67 27.75
N PRO A 5 0.29 16.14 26.52
CA PRO A 5 -0.68 15.96 25.46
C PRO A 5 -0.82 14.47 25.15
N SER A 6 -2.07 14.01 25.17
CA SER A 6 -2.51 12.67 24.79
C SER A 6 -2.01 12.36 23.37
N ARG A 7 -0.94 11.57 23.27
CA ARG A 7 -0.55 10.96 22.00
C ARG A 7 -1.68 10.01 21.62
N HIS A 8 -2.47 10.38 20.62
CA HIS A 8 -3.32 9.41 19.94
C HIS A 8 -2.40 8.33 19.38
N LEU A 9 -2.45 7.17 20.03
CA LEU A 9 -1.86 5.94 19.53
C LEU A 9 -2.60 5.60 18.25
N TYR A 10 -1.98 5.86 17.10
CA TYR A 10 -2.28 5.08 15.90
C TYR A 10 -1.81 3.65 16.20
N GLU A 11 -2.74 2.86 16.72
CA GLU A 11 -2.54 1.46 17.03
C GLU A 11 -2.51 0.70 15.70
N ALA A 12 -1.33 0.66 15.06
CA ALA A 12 -1.06 -0.24 13.96
C ALA A 12 -1.15 -1.65 14.51
N HIS A 13 -2.25 -2.33 14.22
CA HIS A 13 -2.52 -3.68 14.70
C HIS A 13 -1.45 -4.62 14.13
N ASP A 14 -0.52 -4.97 15.01
CA ASP A 14 0.68 -5.78 14.78
C ASP A 14 0.30 -7.24 14.53
N ARG A 15 -0.34 -7.49 13.38
CA ARG A 15 -0.65 -8.83 12.86
C ARG A 15 -0.06 -8.96 11.46
N ASN A 16 1.21 -8.60 11.37
CA ASN A 16 2.10 -9.04 10.30
C ASN A 16 2.36 -10.54 10.47
N TRP A 17 1.42 -11.36 9.99
CA TRP A 17 1.57 -12.82 9.91
C TRP A 17 2.59 -13.26 8.84
N ASP A 18 3.43 -12.35 8.34
CA ASP A 18 4.49 -12.65 7.38
C ASP A 18 5.87 -12.08 7.79
N LEU A 19 6.09 -11.84 9.09
CA LEU A 19 7.40 -11.43 9.59
C LEU A 19 8.13 -12.54 10.37
N HIS A 20 8.08 -13.78 9.88
CA HIS A 20 9.21 -14.71 10.09
C HIS A 20 10.30 -14.48 9.04
N VAL A 21 10.64 -13.20 8.81
CA VAL A 21 11.85 -12.79 8.09
C VAL A 21 12.64 -11.97 9.08
N THR A 22 13.52 -12.67 9.79
CA THR A 22 14.49 -12.11 10.73
C THR A 22 15.24 -10.96 10.08
N SER A 23 15.06 -9.72 10.56
CA SER A 23 16.06 -8.63 10.69
C SER A 23 17.11 -8.39 9.56
N SER A 24 16.98 -8.97 8.37
CA SER A 24 18.01 -9.03 7.33
C SER A 24 17.54 -8.40 6.03
N CYS A 25 16.24 -8.14 5.89
CA CYS A 25 15.62 -7.47 4.75
C CYS A 25 15.46 -5.94 4.91
N HIS A 26 16.21 -5.30 5.80
CA HIS A 26 15.99 -3.88 6.16
C HIS A 26 16.22 -2.83 5.07
N ARG A 27 16.79 -3.20 3.91
CA ARG A 27 17.10 -2.25 2.85
C ARG A 27 16.77 -2.82 1.48
N VAL A 28 15.59 -2.48 0.99
CA VAL A 28 15.22 -2.70 -0.41
C VAL A 28 15.77 -1.54 -1.24
N LYS A 29 16.65 -1.84 -2.21
CA LYS A 29 17.18 -0.87 -3.16
C LYS A 29 16.43 -0.98 -4.48
N LEU A 30 15.85 0.12 -4.94
CA LEU A 30 15.23 0.20 -6.25
C LEU A 30 16.28 0.63 -7.28
N TYR A 31 16.62 -0.27 -8.23
CA TYR A 31 17.61 0.01 -9.27
C TYR A 31 16.96 0.50 -10.56
N SER A 32 15.89 -0.17 -10.99
CA SER A 32 15.16 0.18 -12.21
C SER A 32 13.70 -0.21 -12.08
N VAL A 33 12.86 0.47 -12.86
CA VAL A 33 11.43 0.18 -13.00
C VAL A 33 11.12 0.14 -14.48
N ASN A 34 10.42 -0.90 -14.91
CA ASN A 34 9.98 -0.99 -16.29
C ASN A 34 8.77 -0.07 -16.53
N THR A 35 9.01 1.04 -17.24
CA THR A 35 8.01 2.06 -17.56
C THR A 35 7.15 1.74 -18.78
N THR A 36 7.51 0.74 -19.58
CA THR A 36 6.77 0.39 -20.81
C THR A 36 5.58 -0.54 -20.53
N LYS A 37 5.61 -1.26 -19.40
CA LYS A 37 4.47 -2.08 -18.97
C LYS A 37 3.29 -1.16 -18.60
N PRO A 38 2.09 -1.35 -19.19
CA PRO A 38 0.97 -0.42 -19.03
C PRO A 38 0.55 -0.24 -17.58
N GLU A 39 0.53 -1.32 -16.79
CA GLU A 39 0.21 -1.26 -15.36
C GLU A 39 1.19 -0.39 -14.57
N THR A 40 2.50 -0.51 -14.85
CA THR A 40 3.51 0.29 -14.18
C THR A 40 3.41 1.75 -14.58
N ALA A 41 3.18 2.05 -15.85
CA ALA A 41 2.98 3.41 -16.34
C ALA A 41 1.74 4.05 -15.70
N ARG A 42 0.62 3.32 -15.60
CA ARG A 42 -0.59 3.75 -14.89
C ARG A 42 -0.28 4.11 -13.44
N ARG A 43 0.47 3.24 -12.75
CA ARG A 43 0.88 3.45 -11.36
C ARG A 43 1.76 4.70 -11.20
N LEU A 44 2.74 4.89 -12.08
CA LEU A 44 3.62 6.06 -12.04
C LEU A 44 2.86 7.37 -12.27
N LYS A 45 1.85 7.37 -13.17
CA LYS A 45 0.96 8.52 -13.36
C LYS A 45 0.17 8.88 -12.09
N GLN A 46 -0.35 7.89 -11.37
CA GLN A 46 -1.02 8.14 -10.08
C GLN A 46 -0.08 8.87 -9.10
N PHE A 47 1.19 8.45 -9.00
CA PHE A 47 2.18 9.15 -8.16
C PHE A 47 2.43 10.60 -8.61
N GLU A 48 2.48 10.85 -9.91
CA GLU A 48 2.64 12.20 -10.47
C GLU A 48 1.43 13.10 -10.17
N GLU A 49 0.22 12.58 -10.35
CA GLU A 49 -1.05 13.28 -10.07
C GLU A 49 -1.16 13.67 -8.59
N HIS A 50 -0.80 12.74 -7.69
CA HIS A 50 -0.77 12.96 -6.25
C HIS A 50 0.51 13.69 -5.77
N LYS A 51 1.38 14.14 -6.68
CA LYS A 51 2.64 14.85 -6.39
C LYS A 51 3.50 14.14 -5.34
N THR A 52 3.49 12.80 -5.35
CA THR A 52 4.16 11.95 -4.37
C THR A 52 5.25 11.12 -5.06
N SER A 53 6.34 10.81 -4.35
CA SER A 53 7.39 9.95 -4.88
C SER A 53 7.07 8.47 -4.65
N ILE A 54 7.44 7.62 -5.60
CA ILE A 54 7.48 6.17 -5.42
C ILE A 54 8.51 5.73 -4.36
N ASN A 55 9.50 6.59 -4.06
CA ASN A 55 10.52 6.31 -3.07
C ASN A 55 10.19 6.99 -1.73
N PRO A 56 10.31 6.27 -0.59
CA PRO A 56 10.70 4.87 -0.45
C PRO A 56 9.51 3.90 -0.66
N ILE A 57 9.74 2.77 -1.34
CA ILE A 57 8.72 1.73 -1.57
C ILE A 57 8.33 0.93 -0.31
N THR A 58 9.03 1.18 0.80
CA THR A 58 8.80 0.48 2.07
C THR A 58 7.68 1.10 2.91
N ARG A 59 7.07 2.18 2.43
CA ARG A 59 5.98 2.87 3.11
C ARG A 59 4.68 2.72 2.33
N PRO A 60 3.53 2.63 3.01
CA PRO A 60 2.25 2.73 2.34
C PRO A 60 2.12 4.10 1.68
N VAL A 61 1.44 4.11 0.53
CA VAL A 61 1.08 5.34 -0.16
C VAL A 61 -0.08 6.03 0.55
N PRO A 62 -0.18 7.36 0.50
CA PRO A 62 -1.25 8.10 1.18
C PRO A 62 -2.59 8.10 0.43
N PHE A 63 -2.70 7.36 -0.66
CA PHE A 63 -3.87 7.32 -1.54
C PHE A 63 -4.22 5.87 -1.89
N ASP A 64 -5.50 5.62 -2.18
CA ASP A 64 -6.00 4.31 -2.56
C ASP A 64 -5.56 3.93 -3.99
N LEU A 65 -5.34 2.64 -4.21
CA LEU A 65 -4.73 2.14 -5.44
C LEU A 65 -5.70 2.07 -6.62
N GLU A 66 -6.95 1.82 -6.28
CA GLU A 66 -8.10 1.61 -7.15
C GLU A 66 -9.26 2.40 -6.57
N THR A 67 -10.19 2.86 -7.43
CA THR A 67 -11.42 3.48 -6.93
C THR A 67 -12.38 2.42 -6.43
N GLU A 68 -13.34 2.83 -5.61
CA GLU A 68 -14.40 1.95 -5.12
C GLU A 68 -15.14 1.25 -6.27
N GLU A 69 -15.40 1.96 -7.37
CA GLU A 69 -16.09 1.39 -8.53
C GLU A 69 -15.25 0.31 -9.24
N GLU A 70 -13.95 0.56 -9.42
CA GLU A 70 -13.02 -0.42 -9.99
C GLU A 70 -12.95 -1.66 -9.11
N TYR A 71 -12.84 -1.48 -7.80
CA TYR A 71 -12.85 -2.54 -6.81
C TYR A 71 -14.12 -3.39 -6.92
N LEU A 72 -15.30 -2.76 -6.88
CA LEU A 72 -16.58 -3.47 -6.94
C LEU A 72 -16.79 -4.23 -8.25
N GLU A 73 -16.34 -3.67 -9.37
CA GLU A 73 -16.41 -4.35 -10.68
C GLU A 73 -15.50 -5.57 -10.74
N GLU A 74 -14.26 -5.46 -10.24
CA GLU A 74 -13.34 -6.60 -10.16
C GLU A 74 -13.82 -7.67 -9.17
N MET A 75 -14.40 -7.26 -8.05
CA MET A 75 -15.00 -8.19 -7.07
C MET A 75 -16.18 -8.96 -7.65
N ARG A 76 -17.03 -8.30 -8.46
CA ARG A 76 -18.11 -8.99 -9.20
C ARG A 76 -17.57 -10.02 -10.18
N LYS A 77 -16.53 -9.68 -10.94
CA LYS A 77 -15.91 -10.61 -11.91
C LYS A 77 -15.27 -11.83 -11.25
N ARG A 78 -14.68 -11.65 -10.06
CA ARG A 78 -13.94 -12.70 -9.34
C ARG A 78 -14.83 -13.62 -8.50
N GLY A 79 -16.14 -13.37 -8.43
CA GLY A 79 -17.08 -14.20 -7.68
C GLY A 79 -17.14 -13.86 -6.18
N GLY A 80 -16.78 -12.64 -5.79
CA GLY A 80 -16.78 -12.24 -4.38
C GLY A 80 -15.56 -12.74 -3.60
N ARG A 81 -15.43 -12.28 -2.36
CA ARG A 81 -14.34 -12.69 -1.44
C ARG A 81 -14.76 -13.88 -0.59
N ASP A 82 -16.04 -13.95 -0.27
CA ASP A 82 -16.59 -14.89 0.69
C ASP A 82 -16.89 -16.23 -0.01
N PRO A 83 -16.64 -17.37 0.65
CA PRO A 83 -16.89 -18.68 0.07
C PRO A 83 -18.38 -18.90 -0.17
N GLU A 84 -18.72 -19.58 -1.26
CA GLU A 84 -20.06 -20.13 -1.46
C GLU A 84 -20.22 -21.36 -0.54
N GLU A 85 -21.34 -21.42 0.22
CA GLU A 85 -21.69 -22.55 1.11
C GLU A 85 -21.99 -23.85 0.36
#